data_AF-A0A381KMA8-F1
#
_entry.id   AF-A0A381KMA8-F1
#
_cell.length_a   1.000
_cell.length_b   1.000
_cell.length_c   1.000
_cell.angle_alpha   90.00
_cell.angle_beta   90.00
_cell.angle_gamma   90.00
#
_symmetry.space_group_name_H-M   'P 1'
#
loop_
_entity.id
_entity.type
_entity.pdbx_description
1 polymer ?
#
loop_
_entity_poly.entity_id
_entity_poly.type
_entity_poly.pdbx_seq_one_letter_code
_entity_poly.pdbx_strand_id
1 'polypeptide(L)'
;MDIKNKIKSIFLPEKNDYLDDEEFEYDIENNEEDLKEDNKVHLNDLSRVKYDYRELKDIENQTEEMCLLAVKQDGTIIEFVKDKTYKVCMEAVKQTYKSLKYITNQNEDICIEAVKQNYRALYYINNKTENVLIEAIKNASTYDVMEVFKFVEEQTEDVCLAFIERASKNDVAEILKGIKEQNSSHMFRSCKKRWKIFSLCKGTK
;
A
#
# COMPACT_ATOMS: atom_id res chain seq x y z
N MET A 1 -34.42 -10.77 15.02
CA MET A 1 -34.15 -9.47 14.38
C MET A 1 -34.37 -9.73 12.91
N ASP A 2 -35.44 -9.19 12.34
CA ASP A 2 -35.86 -9.40 10.94
C ASP A 2 -34.64 -9.34 10.00
N ILE A 3 -34.46 -10.33 9.12
CA ILE A 3 -33.37 -10.38 8.12
C ILE A 3 -33.27 -9.07 7.34
N LYS A 4 -34.39 -8.40 7.06
CA LYS A 4 -34.39 -7.07 6.45
C LYS A 4 -33.59 -6.06 7.29
N ASN A 5 -33.71 -6.10 8.61
CA ASN A 5 -32.95 -5.27 9.53
C ASN A 5 -31.50 -5.75 9.67
N LYS A 6 -31.22 -7.06 9.57
CA LYS A 6 -29.85 -7.60 9.59
C LYS A 6 -29.09 -7.19 8.32
N ILE A 7 -29.70 -7.34 7.14
CA ILE A 7 -29.17 -6.85 5.85
C ILE A 7 -28.99 -5.32 5.91
N LYS A 8 -30.01 -4.56 6.32
CA LYS A 8 -29.85 -3.11 6.50
C LYS A 8 -28.72 -2.74 7.45
N SER A 9 -28.56 -3.46 8.56
CA SER A 9 -27.45 -3.22 9.48
C SER A 9 -26.09 -3.63 8.94
N ILE A 10 -26.01 -4.52 7.95
CA ILE A 10 -24.76 -4.92 7.29
C ILE A 10 -24.39 -3.93 6.18
N PHE A 11 -25.37 -3.51 5.37
CA PHE A 11 -25.13 -2.82 4.10
C PHE A 11 -25.42 -1.32 4.11
N LEU A 12 -26.12 -0.77 5.11
CA LEU A 12 -26.28 0.68 5.21
C LEU A 12 -25.12 1.29 6.02
N PRO A 13 -24.46 2.34 5.50
CA PRO A 13 -23.43 3.04 6.24
C PRO A 13 -24.04 3.70 7.48
N GLU A 14 -23.41 3.51 8.64
CA GLU A 14 -23.63 4.43 9.75
C GLU A 14 -23.13 5.80 9.29
N LYS A 15 -23.98 6.82 9.32
CA LYS A 15 -23.67 8.19 8.89
C LYS A 15 -22.34 8.66 9.51
N ASN A 16 -21.22 8.50 8.80
CA ASN A 16 -20.03 9.35 8.92
C ASN A 16 -18.83 9.09 7.99
N ASP A 17 -18.90 8.20 7.00
CA ASP A 17 -17.77 8.04 6.08
C ASP A 17 -18.06 8.67 4.71
N TYR A 18 -17.35 9.75 4.41
CA TYR A 18 -17.36 10.46 3.14
C TYR A 18 -16.57 9.67 2.07
N LEU A 19 -17.26 9.35 0.96
CA LEU A 19 -16.80 9.26 -0.45
C LEU A 19 -15.70 8.20 -0.73
N ASP A 20 -15.91 7.15 -1.52
CA ASP A 20 -16.45 7.15 -2.90
C ASP A 20 -17.51 6.07 -3.16
N ASP A 21 -18.43 6.43 -4.05
CA ASP A 21 -19.63 5.72 -4.47
C ASP A 21 -19.33 4.40 -5.21
N GLU A 22 -19.61 3.27 -4.56
CA GLU A 22 -20.21 2.10 -5.21
C GLU A 22 -21.35 1.64 -4.30
N GLU A 23 -22.53 2.24 -4.50
CA GLU A 23 -23.78 1.87 -3.85
C GLU A 23 -24.19 0.47 -4.36
N PHE A 24 -23.90 -0.57 -3.57
CA PHE A 24 -24.45 -1.90 -3.81
C PHE A 24 -25.95 -1.87 -3.51
N GLU A 25 -26.76 -1.57 -4.54
CA GLU A 25 -28.22 -1.65 -4.45
C GLU A 25 -28.64 -3.12 -4.45
N TYR A 26 -29.02 -3.64 -3.28
CA TYR A 26 -29.62 -4.96 -3.14
C TYR A 26 -31.15 -4.83 -3.16
N ASP A 27 -31.82 -5.58 -4.03
CA ASP A 27 -33.28 -5.71 -4.05
C ASP A 27 -33.76 -6.44 -2.78
N ILE A 28 -34.35 -5.70 -1.84
CA ILE A 28 -34.80 -6.22 -0.53
C ILE A 28 -36.26 -6.67 -0.61
N GLU A 29 -36.51 -7.83 -1.18
CA GLU A 29 -37.74 -8.60 -0.94
C GLU A 29 -37.37 -10.06 -0.71
N ASN A 30 -37.34 -10.55 0.55
CA ASN A 30 -37.59 -11.97 0.88
C ASN A 30 -37.80 -12.18 2.39
N ASN A 31 -38.83 -12.98 2.70
CA ASN A 31 -39.23 -13.42 4.04
C ASN A 31 -38.26 -14.47 4.61
N GLU A 32 -38.10 -14.47 5.94
CA GLU A 32 -37.14 -15.29 6.72
C GLU A 32 -37.23 -16.82 6.51
N GLU A 33 -38.35 -17.35 6.01
CA GLU A 33 -38.63 -18.80 5.95
C GLU A 33 -38.11 -19.50 4.67
N ASP A 34 -37.72 -18.78 3.62
CA ASP A 34 -37.37 -19.36 2.31
C ASP A 34 -35.88 -19.31 1.93
N LEU A 35 -35.00 -18.80 2.81
CA LEU A 35 -33.57 -18.74 2.53
C LEU A 35 -32.90 -20.10 2.76
N LYS A 36 -32.18 -20.59 1.73
CA LYS A 36 -31.33 -21.78 1.84
C LYS A 36 -30.36 -21.64 3.02
N GLU A 37 -30.12 -22.72 3.75
CA GLU A 37 -29.27 -22.72 4.96
C GLU A 37 -27.89 -22.10 4.71
N ASP A 38 -27.30 -22.35 3.52
CA ASP A 38 -26.02 -21.77 3.09
C ASP A 38 -26.03 -20.23 3.06
N ASN A 39 -27.14 -19.62 2.62
CA ASN A 39 -27.29 -18.16 2.59
C ASN A 39 -27.38 -17.57 4.01
N LYS A 40 -27.99 -18.31 4.95
CA LYS A 40 -28.12 -17.91 6.35
C LYS A 40 -26.77 -17.95 7.07
N VAL A 41 -25.96 -18.98 6.82
CA VAL A 41 -24.59 -19.10 7.35
C VAL A 41 -23.72 -17.96 6.83
N HIS A 42 -23.73 -17.72 5.52
CA HIS A 42 -22.96 -16.64 4.89
C HIS A 42 -23.30 -15.26 5.48
N LEU A 43 -24.60 -14.92 5.59
CA LEU A 43 -25.04 -13.65 6.19
C LEU A 43 -24.64 -13.51 7.66
N ASN A 44 -24.59 -14.62 8.40
CA ASN A 44 -24.18 -14.61 9.79
C ASN A 44 -22.68 -14.37 9.94
N ASP A 45 -21.86 -15.03 9.13
CA ASP A 45 -20.42 -14.84 9.11
C ASP A 45 -20.05 -13.42 8.66
N LEU A 46 -20.77 -12.87 7.68
CA LEU A 46 -20.61 -11.49 7.23
C LEU A 46 -20.92 -10.50 8.37
N SER A 47 -21.97 -10.76 9.14
CA SER A 47 -22.32 -9.96 10.32
C SER A 47 -21.26 -10.02 11.42
N ARG A 48 -20.69 -11.21 11.65
CA ARG A 48 -19.62 -11.42 12.65
C ARG A 48 -18.39 -10.61 12.27
N VAL A 49 -17.93 -10.73 11.03
CA VAL A 49 -16.76 -10.00 10.51
C VAL A 49 -16.99 -8.50 10.52
N LYS A 50 -18.22 -8.05 10.20
CA LYS A 50 -18.57 -6.62 10.28
C LYS A 50 -18.37 -6.05 11.68
N TYR A 51 -18.67 -6.83 12.72
CA TYR A 51 -18.56 -6.37 14.11
C TYR A 51 -17.15 -6.57 14.70
N ASP A 52 -16.51 -7.68 14.41
CA ASP A 52 -15.10 -7.94 14.76
C ASP A 52 -14.39 -8.61 13.57
N TYR A 53 -13.53 -7.85 12.89
CA TYR A 53 -12.73 -8.33 11.76
C TYR A 53 -11.91 -9.59 12.05
N ARG A 54 -11.56 -9.85 13.32
CA ARG A 54 -10.76 -11.01 13.74
C ARG A 54 -11.51 -12.33 13.57
N GLU A 55 -12.84 -12.29 13.51
CA GLU A 55 -13.68 -13.45 13.24
C GLU A 55 -13.37 -14.10 11.88
N LEU A 56 -12.80 -13.32 10.93
CA LEU A 56 -12.41 -13.81 9.61
C LEU A 56 -11.49 -15.04 9.68
N LYS A 57 -10.61 -15.10 10.70
CA LYS A 57 -9.64 -16.20 10.86
C LYS A 57 -10.32 -17.55 11.11
N ASP A 58 -11.51 -17.54 11.71
CA ASP A 58 -12.25 -18.74 12.12
C ASP A 58 -13.29 -19.16 11.07
N ILE A 59 -13.42 -18.42 9.96
CA ILE A 59 -14.34 -18.73 8.86
C ILE A 59 -13.68 -19.66 7.85
N GLU A 60 -14.35 -20.80 7.59
CA GLU A 60 -13.88 -21.80 6.63
C GLU A 60 -14.00 -21.28 5.18
N ASN A 61 -15.17 -20.77 4.82
CA ASN A 61 -15.48 -20.29 3.48
C ASN A 61 -15.46 -18.76 3.44
N GLN A 62 -14.25 -18.19 3.38
CA GLN A 62 -14.06 -16.74 3.24
C GLN A 62 -14.48 -16.29 1.84
N THR A 63 -15.36 -15.29 1.78
CA THR A 63 -15.72 -14.60 0.53
C THR A 63 -14.91 -13.32 0.37
N GLU A 64 -14.75 -12.82 -0.86
CA GLU A 64 -14.05 -11.54 -1.11
C GLU A 64 -14.67 -10.39 -0.30
N GLU A 65 -16.00 -10.36 -0.17
CA GLU A 65 -16.72 -9.36 0.63
C GLU A 65 -16.36 -9.39 2.11
N MET A 66 -16.32 -10.59 2.73
CA MET A 66 -15.88 -10.75 4.12
C MET A 66 -14.44 -10.29 4.30
N CYS A 67 -13.56 -10.65 3.36
CA CYS A 67 -12.17 -10.23 3.39
C CYS A 67 -12.05 -8.71 3.30
N LEU A 68 -12.80 -8.06 2.40
CA LEU A 68 -12.83 -6.60 2.25
C LEU A 68 -13.35 -5.90 3.52
N LEU A 69 -14.44 -6.40 4.12
CA LEU A 69 -14.95 -5.86 5.40
C LEU A 69 -13.92 -5.94 6.52
N ALA A 70 -13.15 -7.02 6.57
CA ALA A 70 -12.13 -7.22 7.60
C ALA A 70 -10.92 -6.29 7.39
N VAL A 71 -10.36 -6.25 6.17
CA VAL A 71 -9.15 -5.44 5.89
C VAL A 71 -9.41 -3.93 5.97
N LYS A 72 -10.66 -3.49 5.72
CA LYS A 72 -11.08 -2.11 5.94
C LYS A 72 -11.02 -1.69 7.41
N GLN A 73 -11.23 -2.62 8.34
CA GLN A 73 -11.09 -2.35 9.77
C GLN A 73 -9.61 -2.39 10.20
N ASP A 74 -8.88 -3.41 9.77
CA ASP A 74 -7.45 -3.58 10.06
C ASP A 74 -6.75 -4.33 8.91
N GLY A 75 -5.88 -3.63 8.18
CA GLY A 75 -5.20 -4.19 7.02
C GLY A 75 -4.32 -5.40 7.36
N THR A 76 -3.85 -5.54 8.61
CA THR A 76 -2.97 -6.65 8.99
C THR A 76 -3.69 -7.99 9.05
N ILE A 77 -5.04 -8.01 9.10
CA ILE A 77 -5.82 -9.25 9.04
C ILE A 77 -5.64 -10.01 7.72
N ILE A 78 -5.09 -9.36 6.68
CA ILE A 78 -4.76 -10.03 5.42
C ILE A 78 -3.83 -11.24 5.62
N GLU A 79 -3.09 -11.31 6.72
CA GLU A 79 -2.35 -12.50 7.15
C GLU A 79 -3.23 -13.77 7.11
N PHE A 80 -4.49 -13.66 7.54
CA PHE A 80 -5.46 -14.77 7.65
C PHE A 80 -6.38 -14.93 6.43
N VAL A 81 -6.25 -14.05 5.42
CA VAL A 81 -7.02 -14.16 4.17
C VAL A 81 -6.48 -15.32 3.34
N LYS A 82 -7.35 -16.26 2.97
CA LYS A 82 -7.00 -17.46 2.17
C LYS A 82 -6.73 -17.10 0.72
N ASP A 83 -7.62 -16.34 0.09
CA ASP A 83 -7.47 -15.84 -1.27
C ASP A 83 -7.22 -14.33 -1.29
N LYS A 84 -5.97 -13.96 -1.54
CA LYS A 84 -5.50 -12.56 -1.50
C LYS A 84 -5.63 -11.95 -2.91
N THR A 85 -6.85 -11.61 -3.29
CA THR A 85 -7.11 -10.92 -4.56
C THR A 85 -6.44 -9.55 -4.58
N TYR A 86 -6.24 -8.98 -5.78
CA TYR A 86 -5.69 -7.62 -5.93
C TYR A 86 -6.49 -6.59 -5.13
N LYS A 87 -7.83 -6.67 -5.15
CA LYS A 87 -8.70 -5.74 -4.42
C LYS A 87 -8.47 -5.82 -2.92
N VAL A 88 -8.45 -7.02 -2.35
CA VAL A 88 -8.20 -7.23 -0.92
C VAL A 88 -6.79 -6.77 -0.52
N CYS A 89 -5.78 -7.06 -1.34
CA CYS A 89 -4.40 -6.61 -1.11
C CYS A 89 -4.28 -5.08 -1.11
N MET A 90 -4.87 -4.43 -2.11
CA MET A 90 -4.84 -2.99 -2.23
C MET A 90 -5.55 -2.32 -1.05
N GLU A 91 -6.72 -2.81 -0.66
CA GLU A 91 -7.48 -2.27 0.48
C GLU A 91 -6.71 -2.46 1.80
N ALA A 92 -6.10 -3.62 2.01
CA ALA A 92 -5.25 -3.87 3.18
C ALA A 92 -4.04 -2.94 3.25
N VAL A 93 -3.41 -2.64 2.11
CA VAL A 93 -2.27 -1.72 2.06
C VAL A 93 -2.72 -0.29 2.28
N LYS A 94 -3.83 0.17 1.68
CA LYS A 94 -4.42 1.49 1.97
C LYS A 94 -4.63 1.72 3.46
N GLN A 95 -5.05 0.68 4.19
CA GLN A 95 -5.22 0.73 5.64
C GLN A 95 -3.90 0.77 6.40
N THR A 96 -2.89 -0.01 5.99
CA THR A 96 -1.54 0.10 6.54
C THR A 96 -0.47 -0.50 5.62
N TYR A 97 0.62 0.23 5.38
CA TYR A 97 1.78 -0.28 4.64
C TYR A 97 2.38 -1.57 5.23
N LYS A 98 2.16 -1.85 6.52
CA LYS A 98 2.67 -3.06 7.19
C LYS A 98 2.00 -4.33 6.66
N SER A 99 0.79 -4.23 6.10
CA SER A 99 0.08 -5.34 5.46
C SER A 99 0.90 -6.00 4.35
N LEU A 100 1.79 -5.23 3.72
CA LEU A 100 2.67 -5.70 2.65
C LEU A 100 3.56 -6.88 3.07
N LYS A 101 3.91 -6.98 4.37
CA LYS A 101 4.63 -8.13 4.96
C LYS A 101 3.93 -9.46 4.69
N TYR A 102 2.60 -9.45 4.57
CA TYR A 102 1.75 -10.62 4.43
C TYR A 102 1.26 -10.85 2.98
N ILE A 103 1.66 -9.99 2.05
CA ILE A 103 1.29 -10.08 0.64
C ILE A 103 2.46 -10.67 -0.13
N THR A 104 2.27 -11.86 -0.71
CA THR A 104 3.30 -12.56 -1.50
C THR A 104 3.37 -12.06 -2.93
N ASN A 105 2.21 -11.90 -3.58
CA ASN A 105 2.09 -11.43 -4.96
C ASN A 105 1.97 -9.90 -4.98
N GLN A 106 3.11 -9.24 -4.83
CA GLN A 106 3.20 -7.78 -4.86
C GLN A 106 3.31 -7.29 -6.30
N ASN A 107 2.41 -6.41 -6.72
CA ASN A 107 2.58 -5.65 -7.96
C ASN A 107 3.09 -4.24 -7.65
N GLU A 108 3.51 -3.51 -8.70
CA GLU A 108 4.09 -2.18 -8.55
C GLU A 108 3.10 -1.19 -7.89
N ASP A 109 1.82 -1.24 -8.24
CA ASP A 109 0.79 -0.35 -7.67
C ASP A 109 0.61 -0.54 -6.16
N ILE A 110 0.55 -1.79 -5.68
CA ILE A 110 0.46 -2.12 -4.26
C ILE A 110 1.72 -1.63 -3.52
N CYS A 111 2.90 -1.82 -4.12
CA CYS A 111 4.16 -1.36 -3.55
C CYS A 111 4.22 0.17 -3.45
N ILE A 112 3.80 0.88 -4.52
CA ILE A 112 3.71 2.33 -4.58
C ILE A 112 2.78 2.86 -3.50
N GLU A 113 1.60 2.27 -3.34
CA GLU A 113 0.63 2.66 -2.30
C GLU A 113 1.22 2.54 -0.89
N ALA A 114 1.97 1.46 -0.63
CA ALA A 114 2.63 1.25 0.66
C ALA A 114 3.73 2.29 0.94
N VAL A 115 4.59 2.59 -0.04
CA VAL A 115 5.71 3.54 0.15
C VAL A 115 5.25 5.00 0.25
N LYS A 116 4.10 5.34 -0.35
CA LYS A 116 3.45 6.65 -0.15
C LYS A 116 3.09 6.90 1.31
N GLN A 117 2.65 5.88 2.03
CA GLN A 117 2.37 5.99 3.46
C GLN A 117 3.65 6.03 4.30
N ASN A 118 4.62 5.18 3.98
CA ASN A 118 5.89 5.14 4.69
C ASN A 118 6.97 4.46 3.85
N TYR A 119 8.11 5.12 3.66
CA TYR A 119 9.26 4.53 2.94
C TYR A 119 9.74 3.21 3.57
N ARG A 120 9.51 2.98 4.87
CA ARG A 120 9.83 1.70 5.54
C ARG A 120 9.08 0.50 4.95
N ALA A 121 8.06 0.70 4.13
CA ALA A 121 7.48 -0.36 3.31
C ALA A 121 8.51 -1.06 2.41
N LEU A 122 9.60 -0.39 2.04
CA LEU A 122 10.72 -0.97 1.27
C LEU A 122 11.33 -2.22 1.94
N TYR A 123 11.25 -2.36 3.27
CA TYR A 123 11.71 -3.56 3.97
C TYR A 123 10.87 -4.81 3.62
N TYR A 124 9.63 -4.64 3.17
CA TYR A 124 8.71 -5.72 2.82
C TYR A 124 8.57 -5.93 1.32
N ILE A 125 9.17 -5.07 0.49
CA ILE A 125 9.05 -5.13 -0.97
C ILE A 125 10.09 -6.10 -1.55
N ASN A 126 9.62 -7.13 -2.25
CA ASN A 126 10.48 -8.13 -2.86
C ASN A 126 11.26 -7.57 -4.06
N ASN A 127 10.58 -6.84 -4.95
CA ASN A 127 11.20 -6.24 -6.13
C ASN A 127 11.01 -4.71 -6.11
N LYS A 128 12.12 -3.97 -5.96
CA LYS A 128 12.14 -2.51 -5.80
C LYS A 128 12.43 -1.88 -7.15
N THR A 129 11.37 -1.60 -7.90
CA THR A 129 11.51 -0.89 -9.17
C THR A 129 11.95 0.55 -8.93
N GLU A 130 12.49 1.17 -9.98
CA GLU A 130 12.85 2.58 -9.98
C GLU A 130 11.68 3.47 -9.56
N ASN A 131 10.47 3.20 -10.05
CA ASN A 131 9.26 3.93 -9.68
C ASN A 131 8.97 3.84 -8.17
N VAL A 132 9.06 2.65 -7.59
CA VAL A 132 8.87 2.43 -6.15
C VAL A 132 9.91 3.19 -5.33
N LEU A 133 11.18 3.15 -5.73
CA LEU A 133 12.25 3.88 -5.04
C LEU A 133 12.05 5.39 -5.13
N ILE A 134 11.73 5.92 -6.31
CA ILE A 134 11.45 7.35 -6.51
C ILE A 134 10.27 7.79 -5.65
N GLU A 135 9.19 7.00 -5.59
CA GLU A 135 8.04 7.34 -4.76
C GLU A 135 8.35 7.27 -3.27
N ALA A 136 9.15 6.30 -2.83
CA ALA A 136 9.64 6.24 -1.46
C ALA A 136 10.51 7.44 -1.09
N ILE A 137 11.40 7.88 -1.98
CA ILE A 137 12.23 9.08 -1.79
C ILE A 137 11.34 10.32 -1.65
N LYS A 138 10.35 10.48 -2.54
CA LYS A 138 9.43 11.63 -2.52
C LYS A 138 8.67 11.76 -1.20
N ASN A 139 8.22 10.64 -0.65
CA ASN A 139 7.39 10.59 0.55
C ASN A 139 8.18 10.36 1.86
N ALA A 140 9.49 10.09 1.79
CA ALA A 140 10.35 10.02 2.96
C ALA A 140 10.52 11.40 3.63
N SER A 141 10.71 11.39 4.95
CA SER A 141 11.10 12.60 5.67
C SER A 141 12.51 13.04 5.24
N THR A 142 12.84 14.32 5.40
CA THR A 142 14.18 14.84 5.07
C THR A 142 15.30 14.16 5.86
N TYR A 143 15.02 13.69 7.08
CA TYR A 143 15.98 12.96 7.90
C TYR A 143 16.14 11.50 7.44
N ASP A 144 15.03 10.89 7.03
CA ASP A 144 14.97 9.49 6.63
C ASP A 144 15.33 9.26 5.15
N VAL A 145 15.33 10.29 4.30
CA VAL A 145 15.58 10.14 2.85
C VAL A 145 16.88 9.38 2.60
N MET A 146 17.92 9.64 3.39
CA MET A 146 19.21 8.95 3.27
C MET A 146 19.14 7.47 3.65
N GLU A 147 18.17 7.04 4.46
CA GLU A 147 17.95 5.61 4.71
C GLU A 147 17.44 4.89 3.46
N VAL A 148 16.69 5.57 2.60
CA VAL A 148 16.20 5.00 1.34
C VAL A 148 17.38 4.60 0.43
N PHE A 149 18.50 5.32 0.51
CA PHE A 149 19.70 5.03 -0.28
C PHE A 149 20.24 3.60 -0.05
N LYS A 150 20.01 3.01 1.13
CA LYS A 150 20.42 1.64 1.45
C LYS A 150 19.71 0.58 0.59
N PHE A 151 18.57 0.93 0.00
CA PHE A 151 17.76 0.05 -0.83
C PHE A 151 18.02 0.22 -2.34
N VAL A 152 18.88 1.18 -2.72
CA VAL A 152 19.20 1.46 -4.10
C VAL A 152 20.31 0.51 -4.56
N GLU A 153 19.95 -0.47 -5.38
CA GLU A 153 20.91 -1.40 -5.97
C GLU A 153 21.58 -0.80 -7.21
N GLU A 154 20.78 -0.12 -8.06
CA GLU A 154 21.25 0.54 -9.27
C GLU A 154 21.02 2.05 -9.20
N GLN A 155 22.07 2.82 -9.50
CA GLN A 155 22.04 4.29 -9.48
C GLN A 155 21.70 4.83 -10.87
N THR A 156 20.42 4.83 -11.20
CA THR A 156 19.91 5.48 -12.41
C THR A 156 19.96 7.00 -12.27
N GLU A 157 19.85 7.71 -13.40
CA GLU A 157 19.80 9.16 -13.39
C GLU A 157 18.60 9.69 -12.61
N ASP A 158 17.41 9.10 -12.79
CA ASP A 158 16.18 9.59 -12.18
C ASP A 158 16.13 9.32 -10.67
N VAL A 159 16.61 8.17 -10.20
CA VAL A 159 16.76 7.89 -8.76
C VAL A 159 17.73 8.89 -8.12
N CYS A 160 18.90 9.14 -8.73
CA CYS A 160 19.87 10.10 -8.21
C CYS A 160 19.30 11.52 -8.17
N LEU A 161 18.57 11.93 -9.20
CA LEU A 161 17.91 13.24 -9.25
C LEU A 161 16.87 13.38 -8.14
N ALA A 162 16.06 12.35 -7.90
CA ALA A 162 15.06 12.35 -6.83
C ALA A 162 15.69 12.60 -5.45
N PHE A 163 16.85 11.99 -5.15
CA PHE A 163 17.58 12.26 -3.91
C PHE A 163 18.08 13.71 -3.81
N ILE A 164 18.67 14.25 -4.88
CA ILE A 164 19.24 15.62 -4.89
C ILE A 164 18.14 16.67 -4.70
N GLU A 165 16.96 16.44 -5.26
CA GLU A 165 15.82 17.33 -5.12
C GLU A 165 15.28 17.35 -3.68
N ARG A 166 15.37 16.22 -2.98
CA ARG A 166 14.89 16.05 -1.60
C ARG A 166 15.92 16.35 -0.51
N ALA A 167 17.21 16.22 -0.82
CA ALA A 167 18.32 16.34 0.11
C ALA A 167 18.58 17.79 0.57
N SER A 168 18.98 17.94 1.84
CA SER A 168 19.53 19.21 2.31
C SER A 168 20.92 19.46 1.68
N LYS A 169 21.43 20.70 1.74
CA LYS A 169 22.77 21.02 1.19
C LYS A 169 23.88 20.12 1.75
N ASN A 170 23.74 19.64 2.99
CA ASN A 170 24.72 18.78 3.64
C ASN A 170 24.65 17.33 3.14
N ASP A 171 23.44 16.81 2.92
CA ASP A 171 23.24 15.43 2.45
C ASP A 171 23.62 15.25 0.98
N VAL A 172 23.46 16.33 0.18
CA VAL A 172 23.89 16.34 -1.22
C VAL A 172 25.35 15.93 -1.34
N ALA A 173 26.25 16.49 -0.53
CA ALA A 173 27.69 16.19 -0.61
C ALA A 173 28.01 14.70 -0.37
N GLU A 174 27.27 14.05 0.53
CA GLU A 174 27.40 12.62 0.83
C GLU A 174 26.86 11.76 -0.31
N ILE A 175 25.69 12.11 -0.87
CA ILE A 175 25.14 11.51 -2.09
C ILE A 175 26.14 11.64 -3.25
N LEU A 176 26.74 12.83 -3.44
CA LEU A 176 27.75 13.05 -4.47
C LEU A 176 29.01 12.19 -4.26
N LYS A 177 29.38 11.90 -3.02
CA LYS A 177 30.54 11.05 -2.69
C LYS A 177 30.23 9.57 -2.98
N GLY A 178 29.09 9.07 -2.52
CA GLY A 178 28.65 7.69 -2.80
C GLY A 178 28.51 7.40 -4.29
N ILE A 179 27.97 8.35 -5.06
CA ILE A 179 27.87 8.26 -6.54
C ILE A 179 29.26 8.17 -7.18
N LYS A 180 30.26 8.91 -6.69
CA LYS A 180 31.63 8.87 -7.26
C LYS A 180 32.35 7.56 -6.97
N GLU A 181 32.14 6.98 -5.80
CA GLU A 181 32.83 5.75 -5.37
C GLU A 181 32.34 4.52 -6.15
N GLN A 182 31.04 4.41 -6.46
CA GLN A 182 30.49 3.28 -7.22
C GLN A 182 30.69 3.40 -8.76
N ASN A 183 30.76 4.63 -9.30
CA ASN A 183 31.03 4.91 -10.73
C ASN A 183 32.50 4.71 -11.16
N SER A 184 33.37 4.22 -10.27
CA SER A 184 34.73 3.79 -10.64
C SER A 184 34.77 2.38 -11.25
N SER A 185 33.64 1.65 -11.19
CA SER A 185 33.38 0.48 -12.03
C SER A 185 32.69 0.93 -13.33
N HIS A 186 32.98 0.25 -14.43
CA HIS A 186 33.06 0.80 -15.78
C HIS A 186 31.71 1.03 -16.49
N MET A 187 30.85 1.95 -16.04
CA MET A 187 29.72 2.47 -16.85
C MET A 187 29.31 3.88 -16.39
N PHE A 188 28.59 4.65 -17.22
CA PHE A 188 28.03 5.99 -16.93
C PHE A 188 28.91 7.23 -17.22
N ARG A 189 28.97 7.64 -18.49
CA ARG A 189 29.49 8.95 -18.95
C ARG A 189 28.40 10.06 -19.04
N SER A 190 27.12 9.72 -18.99
CA SER A 190 26.01 10.69 -19.21
C SER A 190 25.64 11.50 -17.96
N CYS A 191 25.62 10.89 -16.75
CA CYS A 191 25.29 11.59 -15.50
C CYS A 191 26.22 12.80 -15.21
N LYS A 192 27.50 12.72 -15.58
CA LYS A 192 28.48 13.81 -15.35
C LYS A 192 28.11 15.14 -16.03
N LYS A 193 27.42 15.13 -17.18
CA LYS A 193 27.11 16.35 -17.92
C LYS A 193 25.95 17.14 -17.31
N ARG A 194 24.86 16.46 -16.94
CA ARG A 194 23.70 17.10 -16.29
C ARG A 194 24.02 17.57 -14.86
N TRP A 195 24.90 16.84 -14.18
CA TRP A 195 25.38 17.20 -12.84
C TRP A 195 26.28 18.43 -12.76
N LYS A 196 27.19 18.62 -13.72
CA LYS A 196 28.02 19.82 -13.76
C LYS A 196 27.15 21.08 -13.88
N ILE A 197 26.03 20.98 -14.59
CA ILE A 197 25.04 22.05 -14.76
C ILE A 197 24.31 22.30 -13.43
N PHE A 198 23.87 21.25 -12.72
CA PHE A 198 23.14 21.41 -11.45
C PHE A 198 24.00 21.97 -10.31
N SER A 199 25.28 21.56 -10.20
CA SER A 199 26.22 22.14 -9.23
C SER A 199 26.51 23.62 -9.49
N LEU A 200 26.44 24.06 -10.75
CA LEU A 200 26.59 25.47 -11.12
C LEU A 200 25.34 26.28 -10.77
N CYS A 201 24.14 25.70 -10.88
CA CYS A 201 22.88 26.41 -10.59
C CYS A 201 22.63 26.64 -9.08
N LYS A 202 23.02 25.72 -8.18
CA LYS A 202 22.90 25.92 -6.72
C LYS A 202 24.06 26.73 -6.10
N GLY A 203 25.05 27.11 -6.90
CA GLY A 203 26.19 27.95 -6.51
C GLY A 203 25.96 29.46 -6.64
N THR A 204 24.78 29.91 -7.04
CA THR A 204 24.44 31.34 -7.15
C THR A 204 23.29 31.73 -6.22
N LYS A 205 23.71 32.46 -5.17
CA LYS A 205 22.96 33.21 -4.14
C LYS A 205 22.52 32.43 -2.90
#